data_AF-A0A6P0X8I3-F1
#
_entry.id   AF-A0A6P0X8I3-F1
#
_cell.length_a   1.000
_cell.length_b   1.000
_cell.length_c   1.000
_cell.angle_alpha   90.00
_cell.angle_beta   90.00
_cell.angle_gamma   90.00
#
_symmetry.space_group_name_H-M   'P 1'
#
loop_
_entity.id
_entity.type
_entity.pdbx_description
1 polymer ?
#
loop_
_entity_poly.entity_id
_entity_poly.type
_entity_poly.pdbx_seq_one_letter_code
_entity_poly.pdbx_strand_id
1 'polypeptide(L)'
;MSLIEGFTRPETLALTETTSNRLQYLEKKELVIPQRIGKSRKPTVIYTWEQILEIRAIKHLRQEISLQAVRQIVQFLNQSGFDDSLRDKQLVVIDNEVFWIRQDWQDFPEKMPSTMKVAGKSGRSIGQYVLLVLPTLTEIVNEVWEAASKSEVIDFDSFRDRAKVQYTKVASS
;
A
#
# COMPACT_ATOMS: atom_id res chain seq x y z
N MET A 1 25.00 -19.86 6.18
CA MET A 1 23.72 -19.70 6.92
C MET A 1 22.64 -19.51 5.88
N SER A 2 21.52 -20.23 5.95
CA SER A 2 20.40 -19.99 5.02
C SER A 2 19.88 -18.57 5.25
N LEU A 3 20.09 -17.67 4.28
CA LEU A 3 19.48 -16.34 4.31
C LEU A 3 17.97 -16.55 4.37
N ILE A 4 17.35 -16.09 5.45
CA ILE A 4 15.89 -15.99 5.49
C ILE A 4 15.55 -14.92 4.45
N GLU A 5 14.89 -15.31 3.37
CA GLU A 5 14.41 -14.38 2.35
C GLU A 5 13.23 -13.57 2.91
N GLY A 6 13.53 -12.45 3.56
CA GLY A 6 12.54 -11.49 4.05
C GLY A 6 12.92 -10.80 5.35
N PHE A 7 11.94 -10.10 5.91
CA PHE A 7 12.09 -9.18 7.05
C PHE A 7 11.27 -9.66 8.24
N THR A 8 11.88 -9.65 9.41
CA THR A 8 11.21 -9.95 10.68
C THR A 8 10.22 -8.86 11.05
N ARG A 9 9.32 -9.12 12.00
CA ARG A 9 8.34 -8.12 12.46
C ARG A 9 8.98 -6.78 12.89
N PRO A 10 10.07 -6.73 13.70
CA PRO A 10 10.72 -5.47 14.04
C PRO A 10 11.26 -4.71 12.82
N GLU A 11 11.90 -5.43 11.90
CA GLU A 11 12.40 -4.85 10.65
C GLU A 11 11.25 -4.31 9.79
N THR A 12 10.15 -5.05 9.66
CA THR A 12 8.94 -4.60 8.96
C THR A 12 8.38 -3.31 9.56
N LEU A 13 8.31 -3.20 10.88
CA LEU A 13 7.83 -1.97 11.53
C LEU A 13 8.74 -0.78 11.23
N ALA A 14 10.06 -0.98 11.25
CA ALA A 14 11.03 0.06 10.90
C ALA A 14 10.92 0.46 9.41
N LEU A 15 10.95 -0.51 8.50
CA LEU A 15 10.94 -0.28 7.05
C LEU A 15 9.63 0.32 6.54
N THR A 16 8.51 -0.03 7.14
CA THR A 16 7.18 0.44 6.72
C THR A 16 6.70 1.66 7.49
N GLU A 17 7.39 2.01 8.59
CA GLU A 17 6.96 3.06 9.53
C GLU A 17 5.49 2.91 9.94
N THR A 18 5.03 1.66 10.08
CA THR A 18 3.70 1.34 10.59
C THR A 18 3.79 0.99 12.07
N THR A 19 2.65 0.90 12.75
CA THR A 19 2.60 0.48 14.15
C THR A 19 2.28 -1.01 14.26
N SER A 20 2.68 -1.64 15.37
CA SER A 20 2.39 -3.07 15.59
C SER A 20 0.88 -3.39 15.50
N ASN A 21 0.03 -2.50 16.02
CA ASN A 21 -1.42 -2.65 15.94
C ASN A 21 -1.93 -2.58 14.50
N ARG A 22 -1.38 -1.66 13.69
CA ARG A 22 -1.73 -1.53 12.27
C ARG A 22 -1.26 -2.77 11.50
N LEU A 23 -0.04 -3.24 11.71
CA LEU A 23 0.49 -4.45 11.09
C LEU A 23 -0.34 -5.69 11.44
N GLN A 24 -0.66 -5.88 12.73
CA GLN A 24 -1.50 -6.99 13.18
C GLN A 24 -2.90 -6.94 12.57
N TYR A 25 -3.45 -5.74 12.38
CA TYR A 25 -4.72 -5.58 11.70
C TYR A 25 -4.63 -6.01 10.23
N LEU A 26 -3.59 -5.61 9.50
CA LEU A 26 -3.39 -5.99 8.09
C LEU A 26 -3.32 -7.52 7.96
N GLU A 27 -2.58 -8.18 8.85
CA GLU A 27 -2.53 -9.65 8.94
C GLU A 27 -3.93 -10.25 9.20
N LYS A 28 -4.66 -9.73 10.19
CA LYS A 28 -5.99 -10.24 10.56
C LYS A 28 -7.03 -10.07 9.45
N LYS A 29 -6.84 -9.09 8.58
CA LYS A 29 -7.71 -8.83 7.43
C LYS A 29 -7.20 -9.43 6.13
N GLU A 30 -6.13 -10.23 6.20
CA GLU A 30 -5.54 -10.90 5.05
C GLU A 30 -5.13 -9.92 3.94
N LEU A 31 -4.93 -8.65 4.29
CA LEU A 31 -4.38 -7.63 3.39
C LEU A 31 -2.87 -7.83 3.19
N VAL A 32 -2.21 -8.49 4.15
CA VAL A 32 -0.82 -8.92 4.06
C VAL A 32 -0.71 -10.25 4.78
N ILE A 33 -0.14 -11.26 4.13
CA ILE A 33 -0.07 -12.64 4.66
C ILE A 33 1.40 -13.03 4.86
N PRO A 34 1.99 -12.81 6.04
CA PRO A 34 3.40 -13.13 6.26
C PRO A 34 3.64 -14.64 6.32
N GLN A 35 4.87 -15.03 6.00
CA GLN A 35 5.34 -16.40 6.20
C GLN A 35 5.59 -16.66 7.68
N ARG A 36 5.11 -17.79 8.20
CA ARG A 36 5.35 -18.23 9.58
C ARG A 36 6.26 -19.46 9.58
N ILE A 37 7.44 -19.32 10.15
CA ILE A 37 8.47 -20.36 10.22
C ILE A 37 8.51 -20.95 11.64
N GLY A 38 8.41 -22.28 11.71
CA GLY A 38 8.45 -23.05 12.95
C GLY A 38 7.07 -23.49 13.45
N LYS A 39 7.02 -24.63 14.14
CA LYS A 39 5.79 -25.24 14.70
C LYS A 39 5.50 -24.83 16.16
N SER A 40 6.22 -23.85 16.68
CA SER A 40 6.08 -23.42 18.08
C SER A 40 4.83 -22.54 18.28
N ARG A 41 4.46 -22.30 19.54
CA ARG A 41 3.40 -21.34 19.92
C ARG A 41 3.72 -19.89 19.52
N LYS A 42 5.00 -19.59 19.21
CA LYS A 42 5.48 -18.28 18.77
C LYS A 42 6.36 -18.48 17.52
N PRO A 43 5.75 -18.73 16.34
CA PRO A 43 6.52 -18.91 15.11
C PRO A 43 7.22 -17.62 14.73
N THR A 44 8.36 -17.74 14.06
CA THR A 44 9.06 -16.60 13.48
C THR A 44 8.24 -16.08 12.31
N VAL A 45 7.91 -14.79 12.31
CA VAL A 45 7.08 -14.16 11.28
C VAL A 45 7.97 -13.35 10.36
N ILE A 46 7.92 -13.68 9.06
CA ILE A 46 8.76 -13.10 8.01
C ILE A 46 7.87 -12.49 6.93
N TYR A 47 8.22 -11.29 6.51
CA TYR A 47 7.57 -10.51 5.47
C TYR A 47 8.46 -10.41 4.24
N THR A 48 7.91 -10.60 3.05
CA THR A 48 8.70 -10.44 1.82
C THR A 48 8.90 -8.97 1.47
N TRP A 49 9.84 -8.68 0.56
CA TRP A 49 10.05 -7.34 0.03
C TRP A 49 8.76 -6.74 -0.56
N GLU A 50 7.99 -7.53 -1.31
CA GLU A 50 6.74 -7.11 -1.93
C GLU A 50 5.71 -6.70 -0.87
N GLN A 51 5.67 -7.41 0.25
CA GLN A 51 4.81 -7.10 1.38
C GLN A 51 5.24 -5.82 2.10
N ILE A 52 6.54 -5.54 2.22
CA ILE A 52 7.03 -4.25 2.75
C ILE A 52 6.50 -3.08 1.92
N LEU A 53 6.63 -3.18 0.59
CA LEU A 53 6.16 -2.16 -0.33
C LEU A 53 4.63 -2.03 -0.34
N GLU A 54 3.90 -3.14 -0.21
CA GLU A 54 2.43 -3.13 -0.09
C GLU A 54 1.96 -2.45 1.21
N ILE A 55 2.58 -2.76 2.36
CA ILE A 55 2.27 -2.10 3.63
C ILE A 55 2.51 -0.59 3.53
N ARG A 56 3.57 -0.16 2.83
CA ARG A 56 3.85 1.26 2.56
C ARG A 56 2.77 1.90 1.68
N ALA A 57 2.36 1.25 0.59
CA ALA A 57 1.27 1.74 -0.25
C ALA A 57 -0.04 1.88 0.55
N ILE A 58 -0.37 0.89 1.38
CA ILE A 58 -1.56 0.94 2.26
C ILE A 58 -1.44 2.06 3.31
N LYS A 59 -0.24 2.33 3.83
CA LYS A 59 -0.01 3.44 4.76
C LYS A 59 -0.35 4.78 4.10
N HIS A 60 0.04 4.99 2.84
CA HIS A 60 -0.29 6.19 2.06
C HIS A 60 -1.79 6.33 1.83
N LEU A 61 -2.48 5.27 1.37
CA LEU A 61 -3.94 5.28 1.19
C LEU A 61 -4.67 5.68 2.49
N ARG A 62 -4.21 5.16 3.62
CA ARG A 62 -4.84 5.37 4.92
C ARG A 62 -4.71 6.78 5.49
N GLN A 63 -3.92 7.65 4.88
CA GLN A 63 -3.91 9.07 5.25
C GLN A 63 -5.23 9.74 4.82
N GLU A 64 -5.82 9.28 3.73
CA GLU A 64 -6.94 9.94 3.07
C GLU A 64 -8.24 9.13 3.14
N ILE A 65 -8.17 7.81 3.31
CA ILE A 65 -9.37 6.95 3.32
C ILE A 65 -9.45 5.95 4.46
N SER A 66 -10.69 5.50 4.70
CA SER A 66 -10.98 4.45 5.64
C SER A 66 -10.39 3.11 5.19
N LEU A 67 -10.14 2.25 6.17
CA LEU A 67 -9.64 0.90 5.95
C LEU A 67 -10.65 -0.03 5.26
N GLN A 68 -11.94 0.34 5.29
CA GLN A 68 -12.95 -0.36 4.50
C GLN A 68 -12.80 -0.03 3.01
N ALA A 69 -12.58 1.23 2.68
CA ALA A 69 -12.27 1.65 1.31
C ALA A 69 -10.98 0.99 0.81
N VAL A 70 -9.92 0.93 1.63
CA VAL A 70 -8.67 0.20 1.26
C VAL A 70 -8.94 -1.26 0.90
N ARG A 71 -9.78 -1.97 1.69
CA ARG A 71 -10.13 -3.36 1.39
C ARG A 71 -10.87 -3.50 0.07
N GLN A 72 -11.78 -2.58 -0.22
CA GLN A 72 -12.49 -2.59 -1.50
C GLN A 72 -11.56 -2.27 -2.67
N ILE A 73 -10.58 -1.40 -2.48
CA ILE A 73 -9.54 -1.14 -3.49
C ILE A 73 -8.80 -2.44 -3.79
N VAL A 74 -8.25 -3.10 -2.76
CA VAL A 74 -7.49 -4.35 -2.94
C VAL A 74 -8.36 -5.43 -3.57
N GLN A 75 -9.60 -5.60 -3.08
CA GLN A 75 -10.53 -6.57 -3.62
C GLN A 75 -10.87 -6.27 -5.09
N PHE A 76 -11.11 -5.00 -5.43
CA PHE A 76 -11.38 -4.56 -6.80
C PHE A 76 -10.20 -4.93 -7.71
N LEU A 77 -8.96 -4.65 -7.32
CA LEU A 77 -7.77 -4.98 -8.11
C LEU A 77 -7.64 -6.50 -8.35
N ASN A 78 -7.77 -7.31 -7.29
CA ASN A 78 -7.67 -8.77 -7.40
C ASN A 78 -8.78 -9.37 -8.29
N GLN A 79 -9.99 -8.80 -8.26
CA GLN A 79 -11.13 -9.30 -9.03
C GLN A 79 -11.08 -8.90 -10.50
N SER A 80 -10.40 -7.82 -10.83
CA SER A 80 -10.37 -7.28 -12.19
C SER A 80 -9.27 -7.88 -13.07
N GLY A 81 -8.49 -8.83 -12.55
CA GLY A 81 -7.48 -9.59 -13.30
C GLY A 81 -6.28 -8.74 -13.72
N PHE A 82 -6.13 -7.56 -13.13
CA PHE A 82 -4.94 -6.73 -13.27
C PHE A 82 -3.85 -7.20 -12.31
N ASP A 83 -2.59 -6.86 -12.60
CA ASP A 83 -1.49 -7.10 -11.66
C ASP A 83 -1.90 -6.61 -10.25
N ASP A 84 -1.88 -7.51 -9.27
CA ASP A 84 -2.42 -7.36 -7.90
C ASP A 84 -1.71 -6.23 -7.10
N SER A 85 -0.74 -5.54 -7.72
CA SER A 85 0.01 -4.46 -7.11
C SER A 85 -0.80 -3.16 -7.07
N LEU A 86 -0.95 -2.56 -5.88
CA LEU A 86 -1.57 -1.23 -5.69
C LEU A 86 -0.79 -0.08 -6.35
N ARG A 87 0.41 -0.35 -6.86
CA ARG A 87 1.40 0.66 -7.25
C ARG A 87 1.07 1.23 -8.64
N ASP A 88 1.43 2.49 -8.87
CA ASP A 88 1.28 3.17 -10.17
C ASP A 88 -0.18 3.30 -10.69
N LYS A 89 -1.18 3.23 -9.80
CA LYS A 89 -2.62 3.38 -10.14
C LYS A 89 -3.22 4.67 -9.58
N GLN A 90 -4.12 5.29 -10.35
CA GLN A 90 -4.93 6.44 -9.93
C GLN A 90 -6.33 5.97 -9.56
N LEU A 91 -6.76 6.17 -8.31
CA LEU A 91 -8.02 5.65 -7.82
C LEU A 91 -8.95 6.79 -7.41
N VAL A 92 -10.23 6.66 -7.71
CA VAL A 92 -11.29 7.52 -7.18
C VAL A 92 -12.16 6.69 -6.25
N VAL A 93 -12.43 7.22 -5.06
CA VAL A 93 -13.37 6.61 -4.12
C VAL A 93 -14.60 7.50 -3.97
N ILE A 94 -15.79 6.94 -4.21
CA ILE A 94 -17.10 7.63 -4.10
C ILE A 94 -18.03 6.74 -3.29
N ASP A 95 -18.60 7.23 -2.18
CA ASP A 95 -19.61 6.50 -1.39
C ASP A 95 -19.25 5.03 -1.10
N ASN A 96 -17.95 4.76 -0.89
CA ASN A 96 -17.40 3.42 -0.63
C ASN A 96 -17.42 2.49 -1.87
N GLU A 97 -17.35 3.06 -3.07
CA GLU A 97 -17.07 2.41 -4.36
C GLU A 97 -15.72 2.92 -4.89
N VAL A 98 -14.98 2.04 -5.58
CA VAL A 98 -13.62 2.32 -6.05
C VAL A 98 -13.59 2.26 -7.57
N PHE A 99 -13.07 3.32 -8.19
CA PHE A 99 -12.88 3.43 -9.64
C PHE A 99 -11.38 3.57 -9.93
N TRP A 100 -10.85 2.78 -10.86
CA TRP A 100 -9.49 2.96 -11.37
C TRP A 100 -9.52 3.81 -12.64
N ILE A 101 -8.77 4.91 -12.63
CA ILE A 101 -8.55 5.76 -13.81
C ILE A 101 -7.35 5.22 -14.57
N ARG A 102 -7.57 4.80 -15.82
CA ARG A 102 -6.49 4.44 -16.73
C ARG A 102 -5.83 5.73 -17.26
N GLN A 103 -4.51 5.68 -17.48
CA GLN A 103 -3.70 6.86 -17.83
C GLN A 103 -4.10 7.51 -19.18
N ASP A 104 -4.86 6.81 -20.00
CA ASP A 104 -5.64 7.36 -21.09
C ASP A 104 -6.93 7.99 -20.54
N TRP A 105 -6.89 9.30 -20.30
CA TRP A 105 -8.03 10.15 -19.93
C TRP A 105 -9.25 10.04 -20.89
N GLN A 106 -9.18 9.22 -21.93
CA GLN A 106 -10.28 8.87 -22.83
C GLN A 106 -11.37 8.05 -22.13
N ASP A 107 -11.01 7.22 -21.14
CA ASP A 107 -11.97 6.43 -20.36
C ASP A 107 -12.67 7.27 -19.27
N PHE A 108 -12.14 8.47 -18.96
CA PHE A 108 -12.58 9.34 -17.87
C PHE A 108 -14.04 9.84 -18.01
N PRO A 109 -14.54 10.21 -19.21
CA PRO A 109 -15.92 10.65 -19.38
C PRO A 109 -16.94 9.50 -19.35
N GLU A 110 -16.56 8.30 -19.83
CA GLU A 110 -17.50 7.19 -20.03
C GLU A 110 -17.70 6.32 -18.78
N LYS A 111 -16.70 6.25 -17.89
CA LYS A 111 -16.72 5.40 -16.69
C LYS A 111 -17.04 6.15 -15.39
N MET A 112 -17.17 7.47 -15.44
CA MET A 112 -17.62 8.28 -14.31
C MET A 112 -19.16 8.40 -14.31
N PRO A 113 -19.83 8.32 -13.14
CA PRO A 113 -21.15 8.89 -12.99
C PRO A 113 -21.09 10.37 -13.39
N SER A 114 -21.78 10.76 -14.45
CA SER A 114 -21.78 12.12 -15.00
C SER A 114 -22.61 13.08 -14.13
N THR A 115 -22.27 13.25 -12.85
CA THR A 115 -23.10 14.03 -11.91
C THR A 115 -22.31 15.10 -11.15
N MET A 116 -22.28 16.30 -11.73
CA MET A 116 -22.01 17.54 -11.01
C MET A 116 -23.32 18.06 -10.37
N LYS A 117 -23.45 17.99 -9.04
CA LYS A 117 -24.62 18.55 -8.35
C LYS A 117 -24.38 20.02 -7.98
N VAL A 118 -25.10 20.91 -8.65
CA VAL A 118 -24.90 22.37 -8.64
C VAL A 118 -25.55 23.08 -7.42
N ALA A 119 -26.36 22.38 -6.59
CA ALA A 119 -26.84 22.85 -5.28
C ALA A 119 -27.54 21.71 -4.48
N GLY A 120 -27.68 21.86 -3.14
CA GLY A 120 -28.47 20.94 -2.30
C GLY A 120 -29.17 21.64 -1.14
N LYS A 121 -30.48 21.40 -0.97
CA LYS A 121 -31.24 21.83 0.22
C LYS A 121 -31.15 20.76 1.33
N SER A 122 -30.94 21.25 2.56
CA SER A 122 -31.04 20.56 3.86
C SER A 122 -30.15 19.32 4.08
N GLY A 123 -28.98 19.56 4.68
CA GLY A 123 -28.51 18.76 5.83
C GLY A 123 -27.93 17.35 5.60
N ARG A 124 -27.93 16.80 4.38
CA ARG A 124 -27.17 15.57 4.06
C ARG A 124 -26.02 15.93 3.13
N SER A 125 -24.83 15.99 3.70
CA SER A 125 -23.57 16.27 3.03
C SER A 125 -23.33 15.26 1.90
N ILE A 126 -23.53 15.74 0.67
CA ILE A 126 -22.60 15.69 -0.47
C ILE A 126 -21.63 14.51 -0.40
N GLY A 127 -21.76 13.52 -1.29
CA GLY A 127 -20.74 12.51 -1.51
C GLY A 127 -19.41 13.21 -1.79
N GLN A 128 -18.45 13.05 -0.87
CA GLN A 128 -17.11 13.62 -0.99
C GLN A 128 -16.35 12.80 -2.02
N TYR A 129 -15.90 13.46 -3.09
CA TYR A 129 -14.99 12.86 -4.05
C TYR A 129 -13.57 12.95 -3.50
N VAL A 130 -12.91 11.81 -3.29
CA VAL A 130 -11.50 11.77 -2.91
C VAL A 130 -10.71 11.16 -4.06
N LEU A 131 -9.90 11.99 -4.72
CA LEU A 131 -8.90 11.52 -5.67
C LEU A 131 -7.70 11.03 -4.86
N LEU A 132 -7.39 9.74 -4.99
CA LEU A 132 -6.24 9.12 -4.35
C LEU A 132 -5.15 8.92 -5.39
N VAL A 133 -4.08 9.70 -5.23
CA VAL A 133 -2.84 9.50 -5.96
C VAL A 133 -1.91 8.72 -5.05
N LEU A 134 -1.68 7.46 -5.40
CA LEU A 134 -0.65 6.67 -4.73
C LEU A 134 0.73 7.07 -5.24
N PRO A 135 1.75 7.12 -4.36
CA PRO A 135 3.12 7.29 -4.82
C PRO A 135 3.50 6.17 -5.78
N THR A 136 4.38 6.51 -6.73
CA THR A 136 4.94 5.56 -7.68
C THR A 136 5.70 4.45 -6.96
N LEU A 137 5.89 3.31 -7.64
CA LEU A 137 6.73 2.24 -7.10
C LEU A 137 8.13 2.75 -6.71
N THR A 138 8.73 3.62 -7.52
CA THR A 138 10.06 4.20 -7.27
C THR A 138 10.08 5.03 -5.98
N GLU A 139 9.07 5.84 -5.75
CA GLU A 139 8.95 6.63 -4.51
C GLU A 139 8.80 5.73 -3.30
N ILE A 140 7.93 4.72 -3.35
CA ILE A 140 7.75 3.75 -2.25
C ILE A 140 9.05 2.99 -1.97
N VAL A 141 9.77 2.55 -3.02
CA VAL A 141 11.08 1.91 -2.86
C VAL A 141 12.03 2.87 -2.15
N ASN A 142 12.16 4.11 -2.62
CA ASN A 142 13.08 5.08 -2.02
C ASN A 142 12.76 5.40 -0.56
N GLU A 143 11.48 5.50 -0.19
CA GLU A 143 11.08 5.64 1.21
C GLU A 143 11.53 4.46 2.08
N VAL A 144 11.42 3.23 1.57
CA VAL A 144 11.86 2.04 2.31
C VAL A 144 13.38 2.03 2.47
N TRP A 145 14.12 2.42 1.44
CA TRP A 145 15.58 2.58 1.51
C TRP A 145 16.00 3.69 2.47
N GLU A 146 15.29 4.81 2.49
CA GLU A 146 15.51 5.90 3.43
C GLU A 146 15.23 5.44 4.87
N ALA A 147 14.12 4.74 5.10
CA ALA A 147 13.78 4.20 6.41
C ALA A 147 14.81 3.16 6.89
N ALA A 148 15.32 2.32 6.00
CA ALA A 148 16.41 1.40 6.30
C ALA A 148 17.67 2.15 6.74
N SER A 149 18.06 3.21 6.02
CA SER A 149 19.27 3.98 6.31
C SER A 149 19.24 4.73 7.65
N LYS A 150 18.05 5.05 8.16
CA LYS A 150 17.84 5.78 9.41
C LYS A 150 17.54 4.88 10.60
N SER A 151 17.39 3.57 10.39
CA SER A 151 16.93 2.65 11.43
C SER A 151 18.09 2.02 12.20
N GLU A 152 17.99 2.04 13.52
CA GLU A 152 18.90 1.29 14.41
C GLU A 152 18.59 -0.23 14.45
N VAL A 153 17.44 -0.64 13.89
CA VAL A 153 16.99 -2.05 13.88
C VAL A 153 17.43 -2.76 12.60
N ILE A 154 17.65 -2.01 11.52
CA ILE A 154 17.99 -2.57 10.22
C ILE A 154 19.51 -2.64 10.08
N ASP A 155 20.03 -3.85 9.90
CA ASP A 155 21.37 -4.02 9.35
C ASP A 155 21.33 -3.69 7.85
N PHE A 156 21.98 -2.57 7.48
CA PHE A 156 21.82 -1.98 6.15
C PHE A 156 22.43 -2.85 5.04
N ASP A 157 23.52 -3.56 5.33
CA ASP A 157 24.16 -4.45 4.35
C ASP A 157 23.28 -5.69 4.10
N SER A 158 22.77 -6.34 5.16
CA SER A 158 21.79 -7.42 5.03
C SER A 158 20.48 -6.97 4.37
N PHE A 159 20.06 -5.72 4.60
CA PHE A 159 18.89 -5.15 3.92
C PHE A 159 19.11 -5.04 2.41
N ARG A 160 20.28 -4.56 1.98
CA ARG A 160 20.63 -4.38 0.56
C ARG A 160 20.54 -5.70 -0.21
N ASP A 161 20.97 -6.81 0.40
CA ASP A 161 20.91 -8.13 -0.23
C ASP A 161 19.49 -8.70 -0.29
N ARG A 162 18.62 -8.35 0.67
CA ARG A 162 17.21 -8.81 0.73
C ARG A 162 16.25 -7.91 -0.05
N ALA A 163 16.62 -6.66 -0.29
CA ALA A 163 15.87 -5.74 -1.12
C ALA A 163 16.03 -6.15 -2.59
N LYS A 164 14.96 -6.66 -3.21
CA LYS A 164 14.99 -7.18 -4.59
C LYS A 164 15.11 -6.08 -5.66
N VAL A 165 15.10 -4.80 -5.27
CA VAL A 165 15.15 -3.63 -6.16
C VAL A 165 16.09 -2.59 -5.57
N GLN A 166 16.97 -2.03 -6.40
CA GLN A 166 17.92 -0.99 -6.00
C GLN A 166 17.25 0.39 -5.85
N TYR A 167 17.79 1.19 -4.93
CA TYR A 167 17.47 2.61 -4.82
C TYR A 167 17.66 3.29 -6.18
N THR A 168 16.63 4.02 -6.64
CA THR A 168 16.70 4.74 -7.91
C THR A 168 16.43 6.21 -7.63
N LYS A 169 17.44 7.07 -7.86
CA LYS A 169 17.32 8.52 -7.63
C LYS A 169 16.24 9.08 -8.57
N VAL A 170 15.14 9.58 -8.01
CA VAL A 170 14.10 10.26 -8.81
C VAL A 170 14.72 11.54 -9.38
N ALA A 171 14.68 11.70 -10.69
CA ALA A 171 15.03 12.96 -11.32
C ALA A 171 13.94 13.99 -10.94
N SER A 172 14.30 14.98 -10.12
CA SER A 172 13.45 16.13 -9.84
C SER A 172 13.14 16.83 -11.16
N SER A 173 11.87 16.76 -11.57
CA SER A 173 11.32 17.49 -12.72
C SER A 173 10.69 18.79 -12.23
#